data_AF-A0A524AY14-F1
#
_entry.id   AF-A0A524AY14-F1
#
_cell.length_a   1.000
_cell.length_b   1.000
_cell.length_c   1.000
_cell.angle_alpha   90.00
_cell.angle_beta   90.00
_cell.angle_gamma   90.00
#
_symmetry.space_group_name_H-M   'P 1'
#
loop_
_entity.id
_entity.type
_entity.pdbx_description
1 polymer ?
#
loop_
_entity_poly.entity_id
_entity_poly.type
_entity_poly.pdbx_seq_one_letter_code
_entity_poly.pdbx_strand_id
1 'polypeptide(L)'
;ATHDQDVFVNVVGGIKVNETASDLVVMLAIMSSLRDRVIPNDWIAFGEVGLTGEVRPVYNAIERLSEAQKHGFKVAIIPKGNLPKKAPKGLKIVPVEYLYQALQYMAENT
;
A
#
# COMPACT_ATOMS: atom_id res chain seq x y z
N ALA A 1 -13.40 12.85 -3.49
CA ALA A 1 -12.56 13.76 -2.70
C ALA A 1 -11.69 14.67 -3.59
N THR A 2 -11.33 14.26 -4.81
CA THR A 2 -10.39 14.97 -5.69
C THR A 2 -11.04 15.47 -6.98
N HIS A 3 -12.36 15.67 -7.01
CA HIS A 3 -13.12 15.96 -8.24
C HIS A 3 -12.82 17.32 -8.89
N ASP A 4 -12.26 18.25 -8.12
CA ASP A 4 -11.97 19.64 -8.41
C ASP A 4 -10.46 19.92 -8.29
N GLN A 5 -9.63 18.87 -8.30
CA GLN A 5 -8.19 18.95 -8.10
C GLN A 5 -7.45 18.23 -9.21
N ASP A 6 -6.37 18.86 -9.68
CA ASP A 6 -5.40 18.21 -10.54
C ASP A 6 -4.44 17.37 -9.70
N VAL A 7 -4.46 16.06 -9.92
CA VAL A 7 -3.63 15.10 -9.19
C VAL A 7 -2.46 14.67 -10.06
N PHE A 8 -1.24 15.02 -9.64
CA PHE A 8 0.00 14.60 -10.27
C PHE A 8 0.63 13.47 -9.45
N VAL A 9 0.91 12.34 -10.11
CA VAL A 9 1.57 11.18 -9.49
C VAL A 9 2.82 10.85 -10.29
N ASN A 10 3.93 10.58 -9.59
CA ASN A 10 5.19 10.19 -10.20
C ASN A 10 5.73 8.90 -9.59
N VAL A 11 6.35 8.06 -10.41
CA VAL A 11 7.11 6.89 -9.98
C VAL A 11 8.59 7.22 -10.05
N VAL A 12 9.27 7.17 -8.91
CA VAL A 12 10.70 7.50 -8.82
C VAL A 12 11.55 6.34 -9.37
N GLY A 13 12.72 6.67 -9.92
CA GLY A 13 13.69 5.68 -10.40
C GLY A 13 13.54 5.29 -11.87
N GLY A 14 12.69 5.98 -12.63
CA GLY A 14 12.52 5.73 -14.07
C GLY A 14 11.84 4.39 -14.40
N ILE A 15 11.19 3.78 -13.41
CA ILE A 15 10.53 2.49 -13.53
C ILE A 15 9.14 2.69 -14.14
N LYS A 16 8.78 1.84 -15.10
CA LYS A 16 7.39 1.74 -15.59
C LYS A 16 6.64 0.69 -14.79
N VAL A 17 5.54 1.08 -14.15
CA VAL A 17 4.68 0.19 -13.38
C VAL A 17 3.50 -0.22 -14.26
N ASN A 18 3.48 -1.48 -14.68
CA ASN A 18 2.42 -2.06 -15.49
C ASN A 18 1.70 -3.16 -14.70
N GLU A 19 1.16 -2.82 -13.53
CA GLU A 19 0.42 -3.75 -12.69
C GLU A 19 -0.60 -3.06 -11.78
N THR A 20 -1.66 -3.79 -11.43
CA THR A 20 -2.73 -3.33 -10.53
C THR A 20 -2.33 -3.37 -9.06
N ALA A 21 -1.24 -4.07 -8.70
CA ALA A 21 -0.77 -4.11 -7.31
C ALA A 21 -0.33 -2.74 -6.77
N SER A 22 -0.14 -1.76 -7.66
CA SER A 22 0.22 -0.40 -7.31
C SER A 22 -0.96 0.47 -6.89
N ASP A 23 -2.20 0.04 -7.15
CA ASP A 23 -3.40 0.88 -6.90
C ASP A 23 -3.46 1.34 -5.44
N LEU A 24 -3.29 0.42 -4.49
CA LEU A 24 -3.35 0.74 -3.07
C LEU A 24 -2.30 1.78 -2.66
N VAL A 25 -1.06 1.65 -3.15
CA VAL A 25 0.02 2.58 -2.79
C VAL A 25 -0.21 3.96 -3.40
N VAL A 26 -0.74 4.02 -4.62
CA VAL A 26 -1.12 5.28 -5.29
C VAL A 26 -2.23 5.97 -4.50
N MET A 27 -3.25 5.24 -4.06
CA MET A 27 -4.33 5.80 -3.24
C MET A 27 -3.81 6.34 -1.91
N LEU A 28 -2.90 5.63 -1.24
CA LEU A 28 -2.25 6.10 -0.01
C LEU A 28 -1.40 7.36 -0.27
N ALA A 29 -0.64 7.42 -1.35
CA ALA A 29 0.18 8.58 -1.72
C ALA A 29 -0.69 9.82 -2.00
N ILE A 30 -1.78 9.66 -2.75
CA ILE A 30 -2.74 10.74 -3.02
C ILE A 30 -3.36 11.23 -1.72
N MET A 31 -3.78 10.31 -0.84
CA MET A 31 -4.40 10.68 0.43
C MET A 31 -3.42 11.30 1.42
N SER A 32 -2.15 10.88 1.42
CA SER A 32 -1.05 11.50 2.16
C SER A 32 -0.85 12.95 1.71
N SER A 33 -0.78 13.19 0.40
CA SER A 33 -0.68 14.54 -0.19
C SER A 33 -1.89 15.41 0.16
N LEU A 34 -3.11 14.88 -0.01
CA LEU A 34 -4.35 15.60 0.26
C LEU A 34 -4.54 15.98 1.74
N ARG A 35 -3.96 15.20 2.65
CA ARG A 35 -4.11 15.37 4.12
C ARG A 35 -2.89 15.97 4.80
N ASP A 36 -1.83 16.26 4.06
CA ASP A 36 -0.55 16.73 4.58
C ASP A 36 -0.01 15.83 5.71
N ARG A 37 -0.04 14.51 5.47
CA ARG A 37 0.43 13.50 6.43
C ARG A 37 1.52 12.65 5.83
N VAL A 38 2.69 12.67 6.45
CA VAL A 38 3.87 11.94 5.97
C VAL A 38 3.73 10.45 6.28
N ILE A 39 3.72 9.61 5.25
CA ILE A 39 3.84 8.16 5.42
C ILE A 39 5.29 7.83 5.82
N PRO A 40 5.53 7.07 6.91
CA PRO A 40 6.86 6.66 7.29
C PRO A 40 7.60 5.90 6.18
N ASN A 41 8.89 6.19 6.01
CA ASN A 41 9.73 5.60 4.95
C ASN A 41 9.96 4.09 5.11
N ASP A 42 9.61 3.52 6.26
CA ASP A 42 9.72 2.10 6.55
C ASP A 42 8.38 1.34 6.35
N TRP A 43 7.42 1.95 5.66
CA TRP A 43 6.18 1.30 5.24
C TRP A 43 6.21 0.89 3.77
N ILE A 44 5.58 -0.24 3.48
CA ILE A 44 5.25 -0.69 2.13
C ILE A 44 3.75 -0.97 2.02
N ALA A 45 3.18 -0.78 0.84
CA ALA A 45 1.84 -1.25 0.53
C ALA A 45 1.77 -1.80 -0.88
N PHE A 46 0.88 -2.76 -1.09
CA PHE A 46 0.51 -3.25 -2.42
C PHE A 46 -0.91 -3.84 -2.36
N GLY A 47 -1.60 -3.85 -3.48
CA GLY A 47 -2.97 -4.35 -3.59
C GLY A 47 -3.69 -3.70 -4.76
N GLU A 48 -4.56 -4.48 -5.41
CA GLU A 48 -5.45 -3.97 -6.44
C GLU A 48 -6.71 -3.42 -5.78
N VAL A 49 -7.13 -2.22 -6.19
CA VAL A 49 -8.29 -1.55 -5.60
C VAL A 49 -9.41 -1.53 -6.63
N GLY A 50 -10.52 -2.19 -6.32
CA GLY A 50 -11.69 -2.12 -7.17
C GLY A 50 -12.51 -0.86 -6.95
N LEU A 51 -13.48 -0.63 -7.84
CA LEU A 51 -14.28 0.60 -7.86
C LEU A 51 -15.13 0.78 -6.60
N THR A 52 -15.49 -0.31 -5.92
CA THR A 52 -16.24 -0.25 -4.65
C THR A 52 -15.33 -0.12 -3.44
N GLY A 53 -14.02 -0.01 -3.66
CA GLY A 53 -13.01 0.13 -2.63
C GLY A 53 -12.55 -1.20 -2.04
N GLU A 54 -12.94 -2.34 -2.59
CA GLU A 54 -12.41 -3.64 -2.19
C GLU A 54 -10.93 -3.78 -2.56
N VAL A 55 -10.14 -4.39 -1.68
CA VAL A 55 -8.70 -4.61 -1.89
C VAL A 55 -8.48 -6.08 -2.23
N ARG A 56 -8.10 -6.33 -3.48
CA ARG A 56 -7.98 -7.66 -4.06
C ARG A 56 -6.56 -8.22 -3.97
N PRO A 57 -6.40 -9.55 -3.83
CA PRO A 57 -5.09 -10.20 -3.78
C PRO A 57 -4.29 -10.01 -5.07
N VAL A 58 -2.97 -9.91 -4.94
CA VAL A 58 -2.03 -9.73 -6.04
C VAL A 58 -1.03 -10.88 -6.13
N TYR A 59 -0.38 -11.00 -7.29
CA TYR A 59 0.67 -11.98 -7.52
C TYR A 59 1.96 -11.67 -6.73
N ASN A 60 2.70 -12.73 -6.41
CA ASN A 60 4.02 -12.69 -5.79
C ASN A 60 4.09 -11.94 -4.45
N ALA A 61 3.02 -12.00 -3.64
CA ALA A 61 2.97 -11.27 -2.37
C ALA A 61 4.03 -11.75 -1.36
N ILE A 62 4.35 -13.04 -1.33
CA ILE A 62 5.37 -13.58 -0.43
C ILE A 62 6.75 -13.03 -0.79
N GLU A 63 7.06 -12.98 -2.09
CA GLU A 63 8.30 -12.45 -2.64
C GLU A 63 8.42 -10.94 -2.33
N ARG A 64 7.36 -10.16 -2.53
CA ARG A 64 7.31 -8.73 -2.17
C ARG A 64 7.59 -8.52 -0.68
N LEU A 65 6.93 -9.31 0.19
CA LEU A 65 7.11 -9.21 1.64
C LEU A 65 8.53 -9.60 2.08
N SER A 66 9.10 -10.64 1.45
CA SER A 66 10.48 -11.06 1.69
C SER A 66 11.47 -9.95 1.31
N GLU A 67 11.29 -9.34 0.15
CA GLU A 67 12.17 -8.26 -0.32
C GLU A 67 12.03 -7.00 0.54
N ALA A 68 10.79 -6.64 0.92
CA ALA A 68 10.54 -5.55 1.85
C ALA A 68 11.25 -5.77 3.20
N GLN A 69 11.19 -6.99 3.73
CA GLN A 69 11.87 -7.35 4.98
C GLN A 69 13.40 -7.25 4.85
N LYS A 70 13.98 -7.66 3.72
CA LYS A 70 15.44 -7.52 3.47
C LYS A 70 15.87 -6.07 3.39
N HIS A 71 15.06 -5.20 2.80
CA HIS A 71 15.32 -3.76 2.70
C HIS A 71 14.96 -2.97 3.97
N GLY A 72 14.50 -3.64 5.03
CA GLY A 72 14.34 -3.03 6.35
C GLY A 72 12.97 -2.39 6.60
N PHE A 73 12.00 -2.57 5.71
CA PHE A 73 10.61 -2.16 5.95
C PHE A 73 10.06 -2.83 7.22
N LYS A 74 9.23 -2.09 7.97
CA LYS A 74 8.66 -2.48 9.25
C LYS A 74 7.17 -2.70 9.20
N VAL A 75 6.45 -2.06 8.29
CA VAL A 75 5.00 -2.21 8.13
C VAL A 75 4.66 -2.53 6.67
N ALA A 76 3.82 -3.54 6.45
CA ALA A 76 3.28 -3.88 5.14
C ALA A 76 1.75 -3.87 5.16
N ILE A 77 1.13 -2.95 4.42
CA ILE A 77 -0.33 -2.90 4.22
C ILE A 77 -0.66 -3.69 2.95
N ILE A 78 -1.39 -4.80 3.10
CA ILE A 78 -1.58 -5.78 2.01
C ILE A 78 -3.03 -6.28 1.93
N PRO A 79 -3.46 -6.87 0.81
CA PRO A 79 -4.78 -7.49 0.73
C PRO A 79 -4.86 -8.66 1.70
N LYS A 80 -5.99 -8.82 2.41
CA LYS A 80 -6.18 -9.91 3.38
C LYS A 80 -6.00 -11.29 2.74
N GLY A 81 -6.37 -11.45 1.47
CA GLY A 81 -6.15 -12.72 0.74
C GLY A 81 -4.68 -13.00 0.40
N ASN A 82 -3.75 -12.07 0.62
CA ASN A 82 -2.31 -12.29 0.54
C ASN A 82 -1.65 -12.53 1.91
N LEU A 83 -2.43 -12.65 3.00
CA LEU A 83 -1.88 -12.88 4.33
C LEU A 83 -1.03 -14.18 4.34
N PRO A 84 0.28 -14.11 4.63
CA PRO A 84 1.12 -15.30 4.61
C PRO A 84 0.82 -16.18 5.83
N LYS A 85 0.94 -17.51 5.67
CA LYS A 85 0.85 -18.46 6.79
C LYS A 85 1.90 -18.18 7.87
N LYS A 86 3.06 -17.64 7.47
CA LYS A 86 4.14 -17.22 8.35
C LYS A 86 4.65 -15.86 7.89
N ALA A 87 4.45 -14.84 8.72
CA ALA A 87 4.95 -13.50 8.43
C ALA A 87 6.50 -13.46 8.46
N PRO A 88 7.15 -12.68 7.58
CA PRO A 88 8.56 -12.37 7.70
C PRO A 88 8.86 -11.74 9.06
N LYS A 89 9.98 -12.14 9.70
CA LYS A 89 10.33 -11.63 11.03
C LYS A 89 10.58 -10.13 10.97
N GLY A 90 10.03 -9.39 11.94
CA GLY A 90 10.24 -7.95 12.06
C GLY A 90 9.44 -7.09 11.06
N LEU A 91 8.54 -7.70 10.29
CA LEU A 91 7.61 -7.01 9.41
C LEU A 91 6.17 -7.15 9.96
N LYS A 92 5.59 -6.04 10.41
CA LYS A 92 4.19 -5.95 10.82
C LYS A 92 3.31 -6.00 9.59
N ILE A 93 2.44 -7.01 9.50
CA ILE A 93 1.47 -7.13 8.41
C ILE A 93 0.14 -6.50 8.82
N VAL A 94 -0.37 -5.60 8.00
CA VAL A 94 -1.68 -4.96 8.14
C VAL A 94 -2.57 -5.46 6.99
N PRO A 95 -3.34 -6.54 7.22
CA PRO A 95 -4.24 -7.06 6.20
C PRO A 95 -5.48 -6.18 6.06
N VAL A 96 -5.85 -5.85 4.83
CA VAL A 96 -7.04 -5.06 4.51
C VAL A 96 -7.93 -5.78 3.49
N GLU A 97 -9.24 -5.67 3.67
CA GLU A 97 -10.27 -6.09 2.70
C GLU A 97 -10.81 -4.90 1.92
N TYR A 98 -10.73 -3.69 2.48
CA TYR A 98 -11.22 -2.47 1.87
C TYR A 98 -10.26 -1.30 2.06
N LEU A 99 -10.26 -0.37 1.09
CA LEU A 99 -9.40 0.82 1.06
C LEU A 99 -9.55 1.67 2.33
N TYR A 100 -10.78 1.81 2.86
CA TYR A 100 -11.01 2.62 4.06
C TYR A 100 -10.20 2.11 5.28
N GLN A 101 -9.92 0.81 5.36
CA GLN A 101 -9.13 0.24 6.45
C GLN A 101 -7.65 0.65 6.33
N ALA A 102 -7.11 0.69 5.11
CA ALA A 102 -5.77 1.19 4.85
C ALA A 102 -5.66 2.69 5.16
N LEU A 103 -6.67 3.47 4.76
CA LEU A 103 -6.74 4.91 5.05
C LEU A 103 -6.88 5.20 6.55
N GLN A 104 -7.67 4.40 7.26
CA GLN A 104 -7.79 4.49 8.71
C GLN A 104 -6.46 4.16 9.39
N TYR A 105 -5.80 3.07 9.00
CA TYR A 105 -4.49 2.73 9.54
C TYR A 105 -3.47 3.85 9.31
N MET A 106 -3.43 4.43 8.10
CA MET A 106 -2.60 5.60 7.83
C MET A 106 -2.95 6.75 8.78
N ALA A 107 -4.23 7.13 8.88
CA ALA A 107 -4.66 8.24 9.72
C ALA A 107 -4.41 8.05 11.24
N GLU A 108 -4.25 6.82 11.71
CA GLU A 108 -3.96 6.53 13.12
C GLU A 108 -2.47 6.44 13.42
N ASN A 109 -1.63 6.23 12.40
CA ASN A 109 -0.21 5.91 12.57
C ASN A 109 0.72 6.87 11.79
N THR A 110 0.17 7.95 11.22
CA THR A 110 0.90 9.06 10.57
C THR A 110 0.43 10.43 11.03
#